data_AF-A0A0F9XXH1-F1
#
_entry.id   AF-A0A0F9XXH1-F1
#
_cell.length_a   1.000
_cell.length_b   1.000
_cell.length_c   1.000
_cell.angle_alpha   90.00
_cell.angle_beta   90.00
_cell.angle_gamma   90.00
#
_symmetry.space_group_name_H-M   'P 1'
#
loop_
_entity.id
_entity.type
_entity.pdbx_description
1 polymer ?
#
loop_
_entity_poly.entity_id
_entity_poly.type
_entity_poly.pdbx_seq_one_letter_code
_entity_poly.pdbx_strand_id
1 'polypeptide(L)'
;MTRKKYFSLLFFISVSFMFFKIYQHNLLIKLNYEKQRLEIKKEQLKQKKNSLLVEFFKLKDFKRIKNIAQQDFGFQDLKLSQIKTFTCDV
;
A
#
# COMPACT_ATOMS: atom_id res chain seq x y z
N MET A 1 30.76 -40.97 39.95
CA MET A 1 30.78 -40.15 38.70
C MET A 1 31.47 -38.82 39.03
N THR A 2 32.66 -38.56 38.48
CA THR A 2 33.59 -37.53 38.97
C THR A 2 33.07 -36.10 38.74
N ARG A 3 33.17 -35.24 39.76
CA ARG A 3 32.70 -33.82 39.76
C ARG A 3 33.08 -33.03 38.49
N LYS A 4 34.22 -33.37 37.87
CA LYS A 4 34.69 -32.80 36.60
C LYS A 4 33.74 -33.04 35.42
N LYS A 5 33.10 -34.22 35.34
CA LYS A 5 32.12 -34.55 34.29
C LYS A 5 30.84 -33.71 34.43
N TYR A 6 30.41 -33.44 35.65
CA TYR A 6 29.23 -32.60 35.91
C TYR A 6 29.48 -31.13 35.53
N PHE A 7 30.64 -30.58 35.91
CA PHE A 7 31.05 -29.25 35.50
C PHE A 7 31.16 -29.11 33.97
N SER A 8 31.76 -30.10 33.30
CA SER A 8 31.85 -30.12 31.84
C SER A 8 30.46 -30.17 31.19
N LEU A 9 29.54 -31.00 31.69
CA LEU A 9 28.17 -31.08 31.19
C LEU A 9 27.43 -29.74 31.33
N LEU A 10 27.52 -29.10 32.50
CA LEU A 10 26.89 -27.79 32.73
C LEU A 10 27.45 -26.71 31.81
N PHE A 11 28.75 -26.74 31.53
CA PHE A 11 29.38 -25.82 30.57
C PHE A 11 28.86 -26.02 29.14
N PHE A 12 28.71 -27.27 28.68
CA PHE A 12 28.13 -27.53 27.37
C PHE A 12 26.66 -27.09 27.27
N ILE A 13 25.89 -27.31 28.34
CA ILE A 13 24.50 -26.86 28.41
C ILE A 13 24.42 -25.33 28.34
N SER A 14 25.22 -24.61 29.12
CA SER A 14 25.19 -23.14 29.13
C SER A 14 25.61 -22.54 27.78
N VAL A 15 26.64 -23.08 27.13
CA VAL A 15 27.05 -22.70 25.78
C VAL A 15 25.93 -22.96 24.78
N SER A 16 25.28 -24.12 24.85
CA SER A 16 24.14 -24.46 23.99
C SER A 16 22.97 -23.48 24.17
N PHE A 17 22.67 -23.08 25.41
CA PHE A 17 21.65 -22.06 25.70
C PHE A 17 22.01 -20.69 25.11
N MET A 18 23.29 -20.29 25.14
CA MET A 18 23.74 -19.05 24.54
C MET A 18 23.50 -19.07 23.02
N PHE A 19 23.88 -20.15 22.33
CA PHE A 19 23.61 -20.30 20.90
C PHE A 19 22.12 -20.30 20.57
N PHE A 20 21.31 -20.96 21.40
CA PHE A 20 19.86 -20.97 21.24
C PHE A 20 19.26 -19.55 21.35
N LYS A 21 19.72 -18.76 22.32
CA LYS A 21 19.31 -17.35 22.47
C LYS A 21 19.71 -16.49 21.27
N ILE A 22 20.94 -16.65 20.77
CA ILE A 22 21.41 -15.94 19.58
C ILE A 22 20.56 -16.32 18.35
N TYR A 23 20.26 -17.60 18.18
CA TYR A 23 19.41 -18.07 17.09
C TYR A 23 18.01 -17.46 17.14
N GLN A 24 17.36 -17.47 18.32
CA GLN A 24 16.04 -16.86 18.50
C GLN A 24 16.07 -15.35 18.23
N HIS A 25 17.12 -14.66 18.68
CA HIS A 25 17.28 -13.23 18.44
C HIS A 25 17.40 -12.91 16.95
N ASN A 26 18.23 -13.66 16.22
CA ASN A 26 18.36 -13.51 14.77
C ASN A 26 17.05 -13.79 14.03
N LEU A 27 16.28 -14.79 14.46
CA LEU A 27 14.97 -15.10 13.89
C LEU A 27 14.00 -13.93 14.09
N LEU A 28 13.95 -13.37 15.30
CA LEU A 28 13.11 -12.21 15.61
C LEU A 28 13.51 -10.98 14.81
N ILE A 29 14.82 -10.71 14.67
CA ILE A 29 15.32 -9.61 13.85
C ILE A 29 14.83 -9.77 12.41
N LYS A 30 14.98 -10.96 11.82
CA LYS A 30 14.54 -11.23 10.45
C LYS A 30 13.05 -10.98 10.27
N LEU A 31 12.23 -11.52 11.18
CA LEU A 31 10.79 -11.31 11.17
C LEU A 31 10.42 -9.84 11.31
N ASN A 32 11.12 -9.09 12.15
CA ASN A 32 10.86 -7.66 12.35
C ASN A 32 11.21 -6.85 11.09
N TYR A 33 12.32 -7.16 10.42
CA TYR A 33 12.66 -6.55 9.13
C TYR A 33 11.60 -6.84 8.06
N GLU A 34 11.12 -8.08 7.96
CA GLU A 34 10.06 -8.42 7.01
C GLU A 34 8.76 -7.69 7.34
N LYS A 35 8.41 -7.58 8.62
CA LYS A 35 7.25 -6.80 9.07
C LYS A 35 7.38 -5.33 8.67
N GLN A 36 8.50 -4.69 8.98
CA GLN A 36 8.75 -3.29 8.61
C GLN A 36 8.69 -3.09 7.10
N ARG A 37 9.28 -4.00 6.32
CA ARG A 37 9.21 -3.96 4.85
C ARG A 37 7.78 -4.06 4.34
N LEU A 38 6.94 -4.91 4.94
CA LEU A 38 5.53 -5.04 4.58
C LEU A 38 4.73 -3.80 4.98
N GLU A 39 5.01 -3.19 6.13
CA GLU A 39 4.36 -1.95 6.57
C GLU A 39 4.66 -0.79 5.60
N ILE A 40 5.92 -0.63 5.18
CA ILE A 40 6.29 0.38 4.18
C ILE A 40 5.54 0.14 2.86
N LYS A 41 5.50 -1.11 2.37
CA LYS A 41 4.76 -1.44 1.14
C LYS A 41 3.27 -1.14 1.26
N LYS A 42 2.66 -1.46 2.41
CA LYS A 42 1.25 -1.17 2.70
C LYS A 42 0.99 0.34 2.66
N GLU A 43 1.88 1.13 3.24
CA GLU A 43 1.76 2.58 3.27
C GLU A 43 1.90 3.20 1.88
N GLN A 44 2.88 2.74 1.09
CA GLN A 44 3.02 3.11 -0.33
C GLN A 44 1.77 2.77 -1.15
N LEU A 45 1.18 1.58 -0.95
CA LEU A 45 -0.04 1.18 -1.63
C LEU A 45 -1.23 2.09 -1.23
N LYS A 46 -1.32 2.43 0.05
CA LYS A 46 -2.36 3.34 0.57
C LYS A 46 -2.21 4.73 -0.04
N GLN A 47 -0.99 5.25 -0.14
CA GLN A 47 -0.73 6.53 -0.80
C GLN A 47 -1.14 6.49 -2.28
N LYS A 48 -0.76 5.44 -3.02
CA LYS A 48 -1.19 5.27 -4.43
C LYS A 48 -2.70 5.15 -4.59
N LYS A 49 -3.37 4.42 -3.69
CA LYS A 49 -4.84 4.35 -3.69
C LYS A 49 -5.45 5.73 -3.49
N ASN A 50 -4.94 6.51 -2.54
CA ASN A 50 -5.45 7.84 -2.25
C ASN A 50 -5.21 8.80 -3.42
N SER A 51 -4.03 8.77 -4.06
CA SER A 51 -3.76 9.59 -5.24
C SER A 51 -4.70 9.25 -6.40
N LEU A 52 -4.89 7.95 -6.68
CA LEU A 52 -5.83 7.48 -7.70
C LEU A 52 -7.28 7.88 -7.38
N LEU A 53 -7.70 7.82 -6.12
CA LEU A 53 -9.02 8.29 -5.72
C LEU A 53 -9.17 9.80 -5.97
N VAL A 54 -8.16 10.60 -5.63
CA VAL A 54 -8.17 12.04 -5.90
C VAL A 54 -8.24 12.32 -7.40
N GLU A 55 -7.47 11.61 -8.22
CA GLU A 55 -7.53 11.70 -9.68
C GLU A 55 -8.90 11.29 -10.23
N PHE A 56 -9.46 10.18 -9.73
CA PHE A 56 -10.78 9.71 -10.10
C PHE A 56 -11.86 10.75 -9.78
N PHE A 57 -11.83 11.34 -8.58
CA PHE A 57 -12.78 12.40 -8.22
C PHE A 57 -12.59 13.66 -9.06
N LYS A 58 -11.35 14.02 -9.38
CA LYS A 58 -11.04 15.13 -10.31
C LYS A 58 -11.59 14.89 -11.72
N LEU A 59 -11.59 13.65 -12.19
CA LEU A 59 -12.16 13.27 -13.50
C LEU A 59 -13.69 13.20 -13.44
N LYS A 60 -14.27 12.79 -12.30
CA LYS A 60 -15.72 12.72 -12.11
C LYS A 60 -16.37 14.09 -11.90
N ASP A 61 -15.59 15.12 -11.59
CA ASP A 61 -16.11 16.46 -11.35
C ASP A 61 -16.65 17.08 -12.65
N PHE A 62 -17.97 17.06 -12.77
CA PHE A 62 -18.71 17.52 -13.95
C PHE A 62 -18.37 18.96 -14.33
N LYS A 63 -18.10 19.83 -13.35
CA LYS A 63 -17.66 21.21 -13.61
C LYS A 63 -16.32 21.26 -14.34
N ARG A 64 -15.40 20.36 -14.00
CA ARG A 64 -14.08 20.31 -14.63
C ARG A 64 -14.16 19.74 -16.05
N ILE A 65 -14.95 18.69 -16.25
CA ILE A 65 -15.23 18.15 -17.59
C ILE A 65 -15.87 19.22 -18.47
N LYS A 66 -16.86 19.95 -17.93
CA LYS A 66 -17.53 21.04 -18.63
C LYS A 66 -16.55 22.15 -19.02
N ASN A 67 -15.69 22.59 -18.10
CA ASN A 67 -14.69 23.62 -18.39
C ASN A 67 -13.68 23.16 -19.46
N ILE A 68 -13.21 21.91 -19.41
CA ILE A 68 -12.32 21.34 -20.43
C ILE A 68 -13.03 21.28 -21.79
N ALA A 69 -14.27 20.81 -21.84
CA ALA A 69 -15.07 20.78 -23.06
C ALA A 69 -15.27 22.18 -23.65
N GLN A 70 -15.53 23.19 -22.80
CA GLN A 70 -15.74 24.56 -23.24
C GLN A 70 -14.44 25.24 -23.70
N GLN A 71 -13.32 25.02 -23.00
CA GLN A 71 -12.05 25.71 -23.28
C GLN A 71 -11.21 25.02 -24.35
N ASP A 72 -11.04 23.70 -24.28
CA ASP A 72 -10.12 22.97 -25.16
C ASP A 72 -10.81 22.52 -26.47
N PHE A 73 -12.12 22.29 -26.43
CA PHE A 73 -12.89 21.81 -27.58
C PHE A 73 -13.89 22.84 -28.11
N GLY A 74 -13.96 24.03 -27.49
CA GLY A 74 -14.81 25.13 -27.95
C GLY A 74 -16.32 24.85 -27.82
N PHE A 75 -16.74 23.88 -27.01
CA PHE A 75 -18.16 23.61 -26.81
C PHE A 75 -18.83 24.82 -26.15
N GLN A 76 -20.00 25.21 -26.65
CA GLN A 76 -20.80 26.29 -26.05
C GLN A 76 -21.87 25.70 -25.14
N ASP A 77 -22.23 26.44 -24.08
CA ASP A 77 -23.37 26.10 -23.22
C ASP A 77 -24.68 26.29 -24.01
N LEU A 78 -25.17 25.20 -24.59
CA LEU A 78 -26.47 25.18 -25.26
C LEU A 78 -27.58 25.06 -24.21
N LYS A 79 -28.58 25.95 -24.29
CA LYS A 79 -29.81 25.77 -23.52
C LYS A 79 -30.59 24.60 -24.13
N LEU A 80 -31.22 23.77 -23.29
CA LEU A 80 -32.08 22.66 -23.74
C LEU A 80 -33.13 23.11 -24.78
N SER A 81 -33.61 24.35 -24.69
CA SER A 81 -34.53 24.97 -25.66
C SER A 81 -33.97 25.16 -27.07
N GLN A 82 -32.65 25.07 -27.25
CA GLN A 82 -31.96 25.21 -28.54
C GLN A 82 -31.67 23.86 -29.20
N ILE A 83 -31.87 22.75 -28.48
CA ILE A 83 -31.68 21.40 -29.00
C ILE A 83 -32.91 21.05 -29.82
N LYS A 84 -32.79 21.13 -31.15
CA LYS A 84 -33.79 20.55 -32.07
C LYS A 84 -33.54 19.06 -32.14
N THR A 85 -34.41 18.28 -31.51
CA THR A 85 -34.47 16.83 -31.73
C THR A 85 -34.96 16.61 -33.16
N PHE A 86 -34.07 16.19 -34.06
CA PHE A 86 -34.50 15.63 -35.33
C PHE A 86 -35.00 14.22 -35.02
N THR A 87 -36.25 14.10 -34.61
CA THR A 87 -36.95 12.82 -34.71
C THR A 87 -37.12 12.57 -36.20
N CYS A 88 -36.38 11.60 -36.73
CA CYS A 88 -36.68 11.05 -38.04
C CYS A 88 -38.05 10.41 -37.94
N ASP A 89 -39.08 11.12 -38.40
CA ASP A 89 -40.41 10.56 -38.59
C ASP A 89 -40.30 9.54 -39.73
N VAL A 90 -40.36 8.26 -39.36
CA VAL A 90 -40.57 7.12 -40.28
C VAL A 90 -42.01 6.66 -40.07
#